data_AF-A0A314ZLR3-F1
#
_entry.id   AF-A0A314ZLR3-F1
#
_cell.length_a   1.000
_cell.length_b   1.000
_cell.length_c   1.000
_cell.angle_alpha   90.00
_cell.angle_beta   90.00
_cell.angle_gamma   90.00
#
_symmetry.space_group_name_H-M   'P 1'
#
loop_
_entity.id
_entity.type
_entity.pdbx_description
1 polymer ?
#
loop_
_entity_poly.entity_id
_entity_poly.type
_entity_poly.pdbx_seq_one_letter_code
_entity_poly.pdbx_strand_id
1 'polypeptide(L)'
;MLPNCSFRDLQLEIARRFNLDDISRTEIKYLDDDREWVLLNCDADLEECMEIYSSSPGRTVRLCLQQVFHPNLAASFGNSSPS
;
A
#
# COMPACT_ATOMS: atom_id res chain seq x y z
N MET A 1 5.30 -2.84 23.95
CA MET A 1 4.34 -1.82 23.50
C MET A 1 4.53 -1.67 22.01
N LEU A 2 3.55 -2.09 21.22
CA LEU A 2 3.55 -1.90 19.77
C LEU A 2 3.41 -0.39 19.48
N PRO A 3 3.99 0.14 18.40
CA PRO A 3 3.72 1.51 17.99
C PRO A 3 2.21 1.66 17.75
N ASN A 4 1.57 2.66 18.36
CA ASN A 4 0.16 3.01 18.09
C ASN A 4 0.05 3.72 16.72
N CYS A 5 0.49 3.06 15.65
CA CYS A 5 0.38 3.58 14.29
C CYS A 5 -0.80 2.90 13.62
N SER A 6 -1.77 3.67 13.14
CA SER A 6 -2.86 3.13 12.32
C SER A 6 -2.36 2.80 10.90
N PHE A 7 -3.13 1.99 10.18
CA PHE A 7 -2.93 1.74 8.76
C PHE A 7 -2.89 3.04 7.96
N ARG A 8 -3.75 3.99 8.33
CA ARG A 8 -3.78 5.31 7.69
C ARG A 8 -2.49 6.10 7.94
N ASP A 9 -1.92 6.03 9.14
CA ASP A 9 -0.64 6.68 9.44
C ASP A 9 0.50 6.06 8.62
N LEU A 10 0.48 4.72 8.47
CA LEU A 10 1.42 4.01 7.62
C LEU A 10 1.29 4.44 6.14
N GLN A 11 0.07 4.53 5.61
CA GLN A 11 -0.17 5.01 4.25
C GLN A 11 0.38 6.42 4.03
N LEU A 12 0.15 7.34 4.97
CA LEU A 12 0.67 8.71 4.90
C LEU A 12 2.20 8.74 4.92
N GLU A 13 2.82 7.92 5.77
CA GLU A 13 4.28 7.87 5.86
C GLU A 13 4.91 7.25 4.60
N ILE A 14 4.27 6.24 4.01
CA ILE A 14 4.67 5.69 2.72
C ILE A 14 4.54 6.76 1.63
N ALA A 15 3.40 7.44 1.55
CA ALA A 15 3.17 8.50 0.58
C ALA A 15 4.25 9.59 0.68
N ARG A 16 4.58 10.00 1.92
CA ARG A 16 5.63 10.99 2.19
C ARG A 16 7.03 10.53 1.77
N ARG A 17 7.41 9.28 2.08
CA ARG A 17 8.75 8.75 1.77
C ARG A 17 8.97 8.48 0.28
N PHE A 18 7.93 8.05 -0.42
CA PHE A 18 7.97 7.74 -1.85
C PHE A 18 7.48 8.91 -2.73
N ASN A 19 7.13 10.04 -2.10
CA ASN A 19 6.64 11.25 -2.76
C ASN A 19 5.44 10.96 -3.69
N LEU A 20 4.52 10.12 -3.21
CA LEU A 20 3.31 9.72 -3.93
C LEU A 20 2.22 10.78 -3.71
N ASP A 21 1.62 11.25 -4.80
CA ASP A 21 0.52 12.22 -4.76
C ASP A 21 -0.79 11.59 -4.24
N ASP A 22 -1.01 10.32 -4.58
CA ASP A 22 -2.22 9.59 -4.22
C ASP A 22 -1.91 8.12 -3.84
N ILE A 23 -1.89 7.85 -2.54
CA ILE A 23 -1.65 6.51 -1.99
C ILE A 23 -2.84 5.56 -2.21
N SER A 24 -4.03 6.10 -2.46
CA SER A 24 -5.25 5.29 -2.64
C SER A 24 -5.18 4.37 -3.86
N ARG A 25 -4.30 4.68 -4.83
CA ARG A 25 -4.02 3.89 -6.03
C ARG A 25 -2.82 2.96 -5.86
N THR A 26 -2.36 2.75 -4.63
CA THR A 26 -1.24 1.88 -4.31
C THR A 26 -1.73 0.75 -3.41
N GLU A 27 -1.65 -0.48 -3.91
CA GLU A 27 -1.79 -1.67 -3.08
C GLU A 27 -0.52 -1.85 -2.26
N ILE A 28 -0.69 -2.09 -0.95
CA ILE A 28 0.40 -2.33 -0.01
C ILE A 28 0.33 -3.80 0.39
N LYS A 29 1.45 -4.52 0.27
CA LYS A 29 1.58 -5.90 0.74
C LYS A 29 2.75 -6.03 1.70
N TYR A 30 2.63 -6.89 2.69
CA TYR A 30 3.75 -7.27 3.56
C TYR A 30 4.19 -8.71 3.25
N LEU A 31 5.45 -9.01 3.54
CA LEU A 31 5.96 -10.39 3.48
C LEU A 31 5.78 -11.04 4.85
N ASP A 32 5.01 -12.11 4.93
CA ASP A 32 4.79 -12.85 6.17
C ASP A 32 5.94 -13.82 6.51
N ASP A 33 5.82 -14.58 7.59
CA ASP A 33 6.81 -15.58 8.01
C ASP A 33 6.86 -16.83 7.12
N ASP A 34 5.76 -17.13 6.41
CA ASP A 34 5.68 -18.15 5.36
C ASP A 34 6.25 -17.67 4.00
N ARG A 35 6.74 -16.42 3.93
CA ARG A 35 7.32 -15.76 2.75
C ARG A 35 6.30 -15.52 1.62
N GLU A 36 5.03 -15.37 1.98
CA GLU A 36 3.94 -14.97 1.10
C GLU A 36 3.70 -13.45 1.16
N TRP A 37 3.32 -12.87 0.02
CA TRP A 37 2.93 -11.46 -0.05
C TRP A 37 1.45 -11.30 0.29
N VAL A 38 1.17 -10.89 1.52
CA VAL A 38 -0.18 -10.71 2.04
C VAL A 38 -0.61 -9.25 1.92
N LEU A 39 -1.87 -9.01 1.56
CA LEU A 39 -2.42 -7.66 1.41
C LEU A 39 -2.54 -6.97 2.76
N LEU A 40 -2.12 -5.70 2.82
CA LEU A 40 -2.25 -4.83 3.99
C LEU A 40 -3.30 -3.75 3.68
N ASN A 41 -4.52 -3.92 4.18
CA ASN A 41 -5.65 -3.05 3.83
C ASN A 41 -6.44 -2.52 5.04
N CYS A 42 -6.14 -3.00 6.25
CA CYS A 42 -6.82 -2.61 7.49
C CYS A 42 -5.86 -2.56 8.68
N ASP A 43 -6.32 -2.00 9.79
CA ASP A 43 -5.56 -1.97 11.05
C ASP A 43 -5.28 -3.37 11.60
N ALA A 44 -6.18 -4.34 11.38
CA ALA A 44 -5.97 -5.73 11.77
C ALA A 44 -4.78 -6.37 11.05
N ASP A 45 -4.69 -6.21 9.72
CA ASP A 45 -3.55 -6.70 8.93
C ASP A 45 -2.23 -6.05 9.40
N LEU A 46 -2.29 -4.77 9.79
CA LEU A 46 -1.13 -4.05 10.32
C LEU A 46 -0.69 -4.61 11.67
N GLU A 47 -1.62 -4.95 12.55
CA GLU A 47 -1.31 -5.55 13.85
C GLU A 47 -0.57 -6.90 13.66
N GLU A 48 -1.11 -7.80 12.83
CA GLU A 48 -0.48 -9.07 12.49
C GLU A 48 0.91 -8.88 11.87
N CYS A 49 1.03 -7.93 10.93
CA CYS A 49 2.31 -7.54 10.34
C CYS A 49 3.33 -7.05 11.39
N MET A 50 2.89 -6.36 12.45
CA MET A 50 3.75 -5.87 13.53
C MET A 50 4.14 -6.97 14.54
N GLU A 51 3.34 -8.00 14.67
CA GLU A 51 3.74 -9.21 15.41
C GLU A 51 4.89 -9.92 14.70
N ILE A 52 4.83 -10.04 13.36
CA ILE A 52 5.93 -10.57 12.53
C ILE A 52 7.18 -9.69 12.64
N TYR A 53 7.03 -8.37 12.63
CA TYR A 53 8.15 -7.45 12.90
C TYR A 53 8.85 -7.78 14.22
N SER A 54 8.06 -8.05 15.26
CA SER A 54 8.56 -8.29 16.62
C SER A 54 9.28 -9.63 16.75
N SER A 55 8.88 -10.64 15.96
CA SER A 55 9.52 -11.96 15.91
C SER A 55 10.73 -12.01 14.94
N SER A 56 10.79 -11.09 13.97
CA SER A 56 11.84 -11.09 12.94
C SER A 56 13.23 -10.70 13.45
N PRO A 57 14.29 -11.43 13.06
CA PRO A 57 15.67 -11.02 13.35
C PRO A 57 16.00 -9.75 12.55
N GLY A 58 16.27 -8.65 13.25
CA GLY A 58 16.56 -7.34 12.66
C GLY A 58 15.41 -6.34 12.77
N ARG A 59 14.21 -6.76 13.22
CA ARG A 59 13.06 -5.88 13.43
C ARG A 59 12.79 -5.02 12.19
N THR A 60 12.47 -5.68 11.09
CA THR A 60 12.14 -5.01 9.83
C THR A 60 11.05 -5.78 9.11
N VAL A 61 10.03 -5.07 8.63
CA VAL A 61 9.02 -5.62 7.71
C VAL A 61 9.41 -5.25 6.28
N ARG A 62 9.23 -6.19 5.35
CA ARG A 62 9.36 -5.91 3.92
C ARG A 62 7.98 -5.57 3.37
N LEU A 63 7.87 -4.40 2.75
CA LEU A 63 6.66 -3.94 2.10
C LEU A 63 6.86 -3.95 0.57
N CYS A 64 5.82 -4.36 -0.15
CA CYS A 64 5.71 -4.22 -1.60
C CYS A 64 4.61 -3.21 -1.91
N LEU A 65 4.92 -2.24 -2.77
CA LEU A 65 4.00 -1.20 -3.20
C LEU A 65 3.70 -1.41 -4.68
N GLN A 66 2.44 -1.63 -5.02
CA GLN A 66 2.00 -1.85 -6.40
C GLN A 66 0.99 -0.78 -6.80
N GLN A 67 1.33 0.04 -7.79
CA GLN A 67 0.39 1.01 -8.34
C GLN A 67 -0.67 0.29 -9.18
N VAL A 68 -1.92 0.38 -8.76
CA VAL A 68 -3.08 -0.09 -9.52
C VAL A 68 -3.54 1.06 -10.43
N PHE A 69 -3.05 1.03 -11.67
CA PHE A 69 -3.61 1.87 -12.73
C PHE A 69 -4.94 1.26 -13.18
N HIS A 70 -6.05 1.92 -12.88
CA HIS A 70 -7.33 1.67 -13.54
C HIS A 70 -7.41 2.55 -14.80
N PRO A 71 -7.23 2.02 -16.02
CA PRO A 71 -7.12 2.82 -17.24
C PRO A 71 -8.45 3.41 -17.77
N ASN A 72 -9.52 3.52 -16.97
CA ASN A 72 -10.87 3.71 -17.51
C ASN A 72 -11.51 5.10 -17.34
N LEU A 73 -10.75 6.20 -17.53
CA LEU A 73 -11.38 7.54 -17.63
C LEU A 73 -10.80 8.42 -18.75
N ALA A 74 -9.95 7.89 -19.64
CA ALA A 74 -9.36 8.66 -20.74
C ALA A 74 -9.97 8.37 -22.12
N ALA A 75 -10.99 7.52 -22.22
CA ALA A 75 -11.56 7.08 -23.49
C ALA A 75 -12.94 7.71 -23.78
N SER A 76 -13.04 9.05 -23.70
CA SER A 76 -14.22 9.79 -24.20
C SER A 76 -13.81 11.10 -24.87
N PHE A 77 -12.83 11.07 -25.77
CA PHE A 77 -12.61 12.14 -26.74
C PHE A 77 -12.80 11.57 -28.16
N GLY A 78 -14.05 11.16 -28.43
CA GLY A 78 -14.51 10.70 -29.73
C GLY A 78 -15.04 11.85 -30.58
N ASN A 79 -14.13 12.42 -31.37
CA ASN A 79 -14.26 13.25 -32.57
C ASN A 79 -15.66 13.45 -33.20
N SER A 80 -16.08 14.70 -33.41
CA SER A 80 -17.00 15.08 -34.50
C SER A 80 -16.53 16.33 -35.25
N SER A 81 -16.30 16.13 -36.55
CA SER A 81 -15.73 17.04 -37.55
C SER A 81 -16.61 18.28 -37.83
N PRO A 82 -16.04 19.42 -38.26
CA PRO A 82 -16.85 20.54 -38.73
C PRO A 82 -17.41 20.24 -40.13
N SER A 83 -18.68 20.53 -40.32
CA SER A 83 -19.36 20.58 -41.63
C SER A 83 -19.23 21.97 -42.25
#